data_AF-A0A6T7WMU6-F1
#
_entry.id   AF-A0A6T7WMU6-F1
#
_cell.length_a   1.000
_cell.length_b   1.000
_cell.length_c   1.000
_cell.angle_alpha   90.00
_cell.angle_beta   90.00
_cell.angle_gamma   90.00
#
_symmetry.space_group_name_H-M   'P 1'
#
loop_
_entity.id
_entity.type
_entity.pdbx_description
1 polymer ?
#
loop_
_entity_poly.entity_id
_entity_poly.type
_entity_poly.pdbx_seq_one_letter_code
_entity_poly.pdbx_strand_id
1 'polypeptide(L)'
;MPSDYQAGANVLDLLDVVRWNAGNTIHRPHSSRVVEVVSAAGLEKLLAQNRLVLVAFTTRWCSRCLTLSAEFDAASALLAAANPPVVLGSVNIDDPLNR
;
A
#
# COMPACT_ATOMS: atom_id res chain seq x y z
N MET A 1 -2.04 11.37 -12.32
CA MET A 1 -0.84 12.19 -12.59
C MET A 1 -0.22 12.45 -11.24
N PRO A 2 1.10 12.24 -11.05
CA PRO A 2 1.74 12.45 -9.74
C PRO A 2 1.42 13.86 -9.21
N SER A 3 1.03 13.97 -7.94
CA SER A 3 0.60 15.23 -7.33
C SER A 3 1.70 16.29 -7.22
N ASP A 4 2.95 15.85 -7.35
CA ASP A 4 4.19 16.61 -7.29
C ASP A 4 4.86 16.82 -8.66
N TYR A 5 4.24 16.35 -9.76
CA TYR A 5 4.78 16.54 -11.09
C TYR A 5 4.83 18.03 -11.47
N GLN A 6 6.04 18.56 -11.61
CA GLN A 6 6.31 19.86 -12.19
C GLN A 6 6.76 19.66 -13.64
N ALA A 7 5.90 19.98 -14.60
CA ALA A 7 6.20 19.76 -16.01
C ALA A 7 7.48 20.49 -16.44
N GLY A 8 8.52 19.73 -16.78
CA GLY A 8 9.75 20.25 -17.36
C GLY A 8 10.77 20.82 -16.37
N ALA A 9 10.70 20.48 -15.07
CA ALA A 9 11.70 20.92 -14.11
C ALA A 9 12.99 20.07 -14.15
N ASN A 10 12.89 18.75 -14.41
CA ASN A 10 14.04 17.86 -14.56
C ASN A 10 13.70 16.52 -15.29
N VAL A 11 14.72 15.71 -15.61
CA VAL A 11 14.56 14.40 -16.29
C VAL A 11 13.94 13.32 -15.39
N LEU A 12 14.03 13.45 -14.07
CA LEU A 12 13.37 12.56 -13.11
C LEU A 12 11.83 12.71 -13.18
N ASP A 13 11.32 13.91 -13.49
CA ASP A 13 9.87 14.12 -13.65
C ASP A 13 9.27 13.25 -14.78
N LEU A 14 10.06 12.99 -15.83
CA LEU A 14 9.67 12.07 -16.91
C LEU A 14 9.62 10.61 -16.42
N LEU A 15 10.54 10.22 -15.53
CA LEU A 15 10.50 8.88 -14.93
C LEU A 15 9.22 8.69 -14.11
N ASP A 16 8.73 9.73 -13.43
CA ASP A 16 7.52 9.64 -12.62
C ASP A 16 6.24 9.57 -13.48
N VAL A 17 6.20 10.23 -14.64
CA VAL A 17 5.12 10.05 -15.62
C VAL A 17 5.13 8.65 -16.23
N VAL A 18 6.31 8.13 -16.58
CA VAL A 18 6.46 6.75 -17.09
C VAL A 18 6.00 5.74 -16.04
N ARG A 19 6.41 5.92 -14.79
CA ARG A 19 5.96 5.13 -13.64
C ARG A 19 4.44 5.19 -13.47
N TRP A 20 3.84 6.37 -13.54
CA TRP A 20 2.40 6.57 -13.48
C TRP A 20 1.66 5.82 -14.60
N ASN A 21 2.08 5.97 -15.84
CA ASN A 21 1.45 5.32 -17.00
C ASN A 21 1.62 3.80 -17.00
N ALA A 22 2.74 3.31 -16.46
CA ALA A 22 2.98 1.88 -16.25
C ALA A 22 2.16 1.30 -15.08
N GLY A 23 1.35 2.11 -14.38
CA GLY A 23 0.68 1.71 -13.13
C GLY A 23 1.64 1.49 -11.97
N ASN A 24 2.93 1.77 -12.16
CA ASN A 24 4.00 1.62 -11.19
C ASN A 24 4.07 2.87 -10.30
N THR A 25 2.94 3.20 -9.67
CA THR A 25 2.81 4.33 -8.73
C THR A 25 3.37 3.95 -7.37
N ILE A 26 4.67 3.65 -7.31
CA ILE A 26 5.38 3.53 -6.04
C ILE A 26 5.65 4.95 -5.53
N HIS A 27 4.59 5.68 -5.21
CA HIS A 27 4.67 6.73 -4.23
C HIS A 27 4.42 6.06 -2.88
N ARG A 28 5.37 5.21 -2.47
CA ARG A 28 5.43 4.77 -1.08
C ARG A 28 5.99 5.97 -0.32
N PRO A 29 5.22 6.63 0.57
CA PRO A 29 5.87 7.48 1.55
C PRO A 29 6.93 6.62 2.26
N HIS A 30 8.09 7.20 2.53
CA HIS A 30 9.27 6.52 3.09
C HIS A 30 9.02 5.93 4.51
N SER A 31 7.77 5.94 4.98
CA SER A 31 7.30 5.59 6.33
C SER A 31 6.04 4.70 6.36
N SER A 32 5.64 4.03 5.27
CA SER A 32 4.47 3.11 5.33
C SER A 32 4.71 2.01 6.37
N ARG A 33 3.71 1.81 7.25
CA ARG A 33 3.68 0.73 8.26
C ARG A 33 2.76 -0.42 7.87
N VAL A 34 2.29 -0.45 6.62
CA VAL A 34 1.40 -1.51 6.14
C VAL A 34 2.20 -2.81 6.03
N VAL A 35 1.67 -3.87 6.64
CA VAL A 35 2.26 -5.21 6.60
C VAL A 35 1.80 -5.92 5.33
N GLU A 36 2.75 -6.27 4.45
CA GLU A 36 2.44 -7.14 3.32
C GLU A 36 2.22 -8.58 3.82
N VAL A 37 1.04 -9.12 3.54
CA VAL A 37 0.63 -10.45 4.00
C VAL A 37 0.71 -11.41 2.83
N VAL A 38 1.48 -12.49 3.04
CA VAL A 38 1.66 -13.59 2.09
C VAL A 38 1.21 -14.88 2.76
N SER A 39 0.41 -15.67 2.06
CA SER A 39 -0.20 -16.94 2.47
C SER A 39 -1.24 -16.85 3.59
N ALA A 40 -2.10 -17.88 3.67
CA ALA A 40 -3.06 -18.05 4.75
C ALA A 40 -2.37 -18.09 6.13
N ALA A 41 -1.24 -18.80 6.25
CA ALA A 41 -0.48 -18.88 7.50
C ALA A 41 0.07 -17.50 7.95
N GLY A 42 0.47 -16.66 6.99
CA GLY A 42 0.90 -15.29 7.28
C GLY A 42 -0.25 -14.43 7.80
N LEU A 43 -1.44 -14.58 7.21
CA LEU A 43 -2.65 -13.90 7.66
C LEU A 43 -3.08 -14.36 9.06
N GLU A 44 -3.12 -15.67 9.29
CA GLU A 44 -3.43 -16.25 10.61
C GLU A 44 -2.49 -15.74 11.70
N LYS A 45 -1.18 -15.69 11.40
CA LYS A 45 -0.18 -15.13 12.32
C LYS A 45 -0.45 -13.66 12.62
N LEU A 46 -0.78 -12.85 11.61
CA LEU A 46 -1.09 -11.43 11.80
C LEU A 46 -2.31 -11.24 12.71
N LEU A 47 -3.37 -12.02 12.49
CA LEU A 47 -4.61 -11.98 13.27
C LEU A 47 -4.39 -12.45 14.71
N ALA A 48 -3.55 -13.48 14.92
CA ALA A 48 -3.26 -13.99 16.25
C ALA A 48 -2.43 -13.02 17.12
N GLN A 49 -1.55 -12.22 16.49
CA GLN A 49 -0.65 -11.31 17.20
C GLN A 49 -1.27 -9.96 17.58
N ASN A 50 -2.38 -9.59 16.93
CA ASN A 50 -2.93 -8.24 17.04
C ASN A 50 -4.42 -8.30 17.40
N ARG A 51 -4.83 -7.47 18.36
CA ARG A 51 -6.23 -7.43 18.82
C ARG A 51 -7.18 -6.87 17.75
N LEU A 52 -6.71 -5.93 16.93
CA LEU A 52 -7.49 -5.30 15.87
C LEU A 52 -6.61 -5.08 14.64
N VAL A 53 -7.06 -5.59 13.50
CA VAL A 53 -6.36 -5.54 12.22
C VAL A 53 -7.32 -5.10 11.14
N LEU A 54 -6.87 -4.20 10.27
CA LEU A 54 -7.57 -3.85 9.03
C LEU A 54 -6.78 -4.40 7.85
N VAL A 55 -7.42 -5.23 7.01
CA VAL A 55 -6.76 -5.88 5.86
C VAL A 55 -7.37 -5.39 4.56
N ALA A 56 -6.52 -4.91 3.65
CA ALA A 56 -6.90 -4.56 2.28
C ALA A 56 -6.55 -5.70 1.32
N PHE A 57 -7.55 -6.26 0.65
CA PHE A 57 -7.38 -7.22 -0.43
C PHE A 57 -7.35 -6.46 -1.76
N THR A 58 -6.19 -6.48 -2.43
CA THR A 58 -5.88 -5.59 -3.55
C THR A 58 -5.21 -6.35 -4.70
N THR A 59 -5.14 -5.72 -5.87
CA THR A 59 -4.37 -6.19 -7.03
C THR A 59 -3.48 -5.07 -7.56
N ARG A 60 -2.35 -5.43 -8.18
CA ARG A 60 -1.34 -4.46 -8.63
C ARG A 60 -1.77 -3.62 -9.84
N TRP A 61 -2.78 -4.04 -10.60
CA TRP A 61 -3.28 -3.37 -11.81
C TRP A 61 -4.61 -2.65 -11.59
N CYS A 62 -5.19 -2.75 -10.40
CA CYS A 62 -6.44 -2.08 -10.07
C CYS A 62 -6.20 -0.59 -9.81
N SER A 63 -6.54 0.26 -10.79
CA SER A 63 -6.39 1.73 -10.67
C SER A 63 -7.07 2.31 -9.43
N ARG A 64 -8.25 1.82 -9.04
CA ARG A 64 -8.94 2.25 -7.81
C ARG A 64 -8.17 1.86 -6.54
N CYS A 65 -7.50 0.72 -6.57
CA CYS A 65 -6.73 0.19 -5.45
C CYS A 65 -5.41 0.95 -5.28
N LEU A 66 -4.83 1.46 -6.37
CA LEU A 66 -3.66 2.35 -6.32
C LEU A 66 -3.98 3.65 -5.58
N THR A 67 -5.13 4.26 -5.85
CA THR A 67 -5.58 5.45 -5.10
C THR A 67 -5.79 5.14 -3.62
N LEU A 68 -6.43 4.01 -3.31
CA LEU A 68 -6.63 3.57 -1.92
C LEU A 68 -5.30 3.33 -1.19
N SER A 69 -4.29 2.79 -1.88
CA SER A 69 -3.01 2.40 -1.27
C SER A 69 -2.28 3.59 -0.65
N ALA A 70 -2.35 4.78 -1.26
CA ALA A 70 -1.75 5.99 -0.70
C ALA A 70 -2.42 6.41 0.62
N GLU A 71 -3.75 6.43 0.66
CA GLU A 71 -4.52 6.75 1.88
C GLU A 71 -4.34 5.68 2.96
N PHE A 72 -4.25 4.41 2.56
CA PHE A 72 -4.03 3.28 3.46
C PHE A 72 -2.64 3.34 4.11
N ASP A 73 -1.61 3.71 3.34
CA ASP A 73 -0.27 3.95 3.85
C ASP A 73 -0.24 5.11 4.84
N ALA A 74 -0.89 6.24 4.54
CA ALA A 74 -0.98 7.38 5.45
C ALA A 74 -1.73 7.01 6.74
N ALA A 75 -2.84 6.29 6.63
CA ALA A 75 -3.63 5.82 7.77
C ALA A 75 -2.83 4.87 8.68
N SER A 76 -1.92 4.05 8.12
CA SER A 76 -1.13 3.09 8.90
C SER A 76 -0.29 3.75 10.00
N ALA A 77 0.23 4.96 9.76
CA ALA A 77 1.00 5.68 10.74
C ALA A 77 0.13 6.21 11.89
N LEU A 78 -1.05 6.75 11.56
CA LEU A 78 -2.01 7.30 12.52
C LEU A 78 -2.64 6.21 13.40
N LEU A 79 -3.04 5.11 12.75
CA LEU A 79 -3.74 4.00 13.39
C LEU A 79 -2.83 3.16 14.30
N ALA A 80 -1.54 3.07 13.98
CA ALA A 80 -0.55 2.48 14.87
C ALA A 80 -0.37 3.26 16.19
N ALA A 81 -0.64 4.56 16.20
CA ALA A 81 -0.55 5.41 17.40
C ALA A 81 -1.90 5.56 18.14
N ALA A 82 -2.99 4.99 17.61
CA ALA A 82 -4.30 5.04 18.24
C ALA A 82 -4.37 4.15 19.49
N ASN A 83 -5.43 4.32 20.29
CA ASN A 83 -5.71 3.46 21.45
C ASN A 83 -7.14 2.88 21.36
N PRO A 84 -7.30 1.58 21.07
CA PRO A 84 -6.24 0.58 20.87
C PRO A 84 -5.48 0.79 19.54
N PRO A 85 -4.21 0.35 19.45
CA PRO A 85 -3.46 0.44 18.20
C PRO A 85 -4.06 -0.52 17.17
N VAL A 86 -4.14 -0.05 15.92
CA VAL A 86 -4.69 -0.83 14.80
C VAL A 86 -3.60 -1.08 13.77
N VAL A 87 -3.39 -2.36 13.45
CA VAL A 87 -2.42 -2.79 12.44
C VAL A 87 -3.08 -2.88 11.09
N LEU A 88 -2.42 -2.35 10.06
CA LEU A 88 -2.90 -2.41 8.68
C LEU A 88 -2.10 -3.45 7.90
N GLY A 89 -2.80 -4.34 7.21
CA GLY A 89 -2.21 -5.36 6.33
C GLY A 89 -2.72 -5.23 4.90
N SER A 90 -1.91 -5.64 3.93
CA SER A 90 -2.32 -5.72 2.52
C SER A 90 -2.05 -7.11 1.95
N VAL A 91 -3.04 -7.68 1.25
CA VAL A 91 -2.95 -8.97 0.56
C VAL A 91 -3.11 -8.74 -0.94
N ASN A 92 -2.14 -9.19 -1.74
CA ASN A 92 -2.27 -9.23 -3.19
C ASN A 92 -3.03 -10.50 -3.61
N ILE A 93 -4.27 -10.37 -4.09
CA ILE A 93 -5.10 -11.54 -4.42
C ILE A 93 -4.72 -12.22 -5.75
N ASP A 94 -3.89 -11.57 -6.58
CA ASP A 94 -3.35 -12.19 -7.79
C ASP A 94 -2.10 -13.05 -7.51
N ASP A 95 -1.52 -12.93 -6.31
CA ASP A 95 -0.36 -13.73 -5.93
C ASP A 95 -0.76 -15.20 -5.80
N PRO A 96 -0.12 -16.14 -6.51
CA PRO A 96 -0.40 -17.57 -6.39
C PRO A 96 -0.27 -18.10 -4.96
N LEU A 97 0.54 -17.46 -4.11
CA LEU A 97 0.71 -17.84 -2.70
C LEU A 97 -0.49 -17.46 -1.82
N ASN A 98 -1.41 -16.62 -2.33
CA ASN A 98 -2.59 -16.12 -1.63
C ASN A 98 -3.91 -16.78 -2.10
N ARG A 99 -3.83 -17.92 -2.80
CA ARG A 99 -4.99 -18.73 -3.17
C ARG A 99 -5.44 -19.70 -2.07
#